data_AF-A0A7S4I4S9-F1
#
_entry.id   AF-A0A7S4I4S9-F1
#
_cell.length_a   1.000
_cell.length_b   1.000
_cell.length_c   1.000
_cell.angle_alpha   90.00
_cell.angle_beta   90.00
_cell.angle_gamma   90.00
#
_symmetry.space_group_name_H-M   'P 1'
#
loop_
_entity.id
_entity.type
_entity.pdbx_description
1 polymer ?
#
loop_
_entity_poly.entity_id
_entity_poly.type
_entity_poly.pdbx_seq_one_letter_code
_entity_poly.pdbx_strand_id
1 'polypeptide(L)'
;GIVDRGSVFEMIFGYISWLNDINQSSDLFLATVKFTFIKIITNYKYYVSLNLPHEITITPKNVSTIVQDFWIEHFFAGLIMREVRSGLLQKQRIREQSVKLLKDLLHSHDIDPRYPEADKKARIIGLYFPFVITVVDFNSILQGYLQQDEKINWLLCFLYIIEYCPRKLLHQYWSSIEATRIVDFFVILAVAVTTFKSHKLFKPISFIIIDMILDFCKSHRDILEENNSVLSQIFLVLQELQVNQSTSFVIALYNLLAVISRYFSRAIFCLGDASYCGSLTYQVLLDCNAEKVSVRNKACSLYYFLLQKNYEETQDVCRMELESTISLCKLLSGEQKVTEYSNLRLSLNVISDYTRKHQQNEMLKQMILTAISKVSRLLRFNEQLSENADNPQVMA
;
A
#
# COMPACT_ATOMS: atom_id res chain seq x y z
N GLY A 1 15.68 -3.99 -50.48
CA GLY A 1 14.34 -3.41 -50.31
C GLY A 1 14.13 -3.18 -48.83
N ILE A 2 13.83 -1.96 -48.42
CA ILE A 2 13.51 -1.65 -47.03
C ILE A 2 12.10 -2.19 -46.80
N VAL A 3 11.97 -3.28 -46.03
CA VAL A 3 10.67 -3.77 -45.60
C VAL A 3 10.02 -2.68 -44.76
N ASP A 4 8.77 -2.33 -45.06
CA ASP A 4 8.04 -1.35 -44.26
C ASP A 4 7.85 -1.87 -42.82
N ARG A 5 7.93 -0.96 -41.85
CA ARG A 5 7.85 -1.32 -40.43
C ARG A 5 6.54 -2.00 -40.10
N GLY A 6 5.43 -1.58 -40.72
CA GLY A 6 4.14 -2.23 -40.58
C GLY A 6 4.17 -3.70 -41.00
N SER A 7 4.80 -4.00 -42.15
CA SER A 7 4.95 -5.39 -42.60
C SER A 7 5.77 -6.25 -41.65
N VAL A 8 6.81 -5.71 -41.02
CA VAL A 8 7.59 -6.44 -40.01
C VAL A 8 6.76 -6.71 -38.75
N PHE A 9 5.95 -5.75 -38.31
CA PHE A 9 5.08 -5.92 -37.14
C PHE A 9 4.02 -6.99 -37.39
N GLU A 10 3.40 -7.01 -38.57
CA GLU A 10 2.46 -8.05 -38.98
C GLU A 10 3.10 -9.44 -39.02
N MET A 11 4.33 -9.56 -39.51
CA MET A 11 5.06 -10.84 -39.49
C MET A 11 5.33 -11.33 -38.06
N ILE A 12 5.75 -10.43 -37.18
CA ILE A 12 5.98 -10.74 -35.76
C ILE A 12 4.67 -11.16 -35.09
N PHE A 13 3.59 -10.42 -35.33
CA PHE A 13 2.27 -10.74 -34.81
C PHE A 13 1.79 -12.09 -35.31
N GLY A 14 1.84 -12.32 -36.62
CA GLY A 14 1.43 -13.58 -37.25
C GLY A 14 2.21 -14.78 -36.69
N TYR A 15 3.51 -14.64 -36.48
CA TYR A 15 4.33 -15.69 -35.88
C TYR A 15 3.93 -16.01 -34.43
N ILE A 16 3.70 -14.99 -33.60
CA ILE A 16 3.29 -15.19 -32.19
C ILE A 16 1.87 -15.75 -32.10
N SER A 17 0.94 -15.26 -32.93
CA SER A 17 -0.43 -15.77 -33.00
C SER A 17 -0.43 -17.23 -33.44
N TRP A 18 0.34 -17.59 -34.46
CA TRP A 18 0.53 -18.98 -34.87
C TRP A 18 1.09 -19.84 -33.73
N LEU A 19 2.11 -19.37 -33.01
CA LEU A 19 2.66 -20.09 -31.84
C LEU A 19 1.61 -20.28 -30.73
N ASN A 20 0.72 -19.31 -30.53
CA ASN A 20 -0.38 -19.43 -29.56
C ASN A 20 -1.40 -20.48 -30.01
N ASP A 21 -1.77 -20.49 -31.29
CA ASP A 21 -2.76 -21.40 -31.87
C ASP A 21 -2.30 -22.86 -31.82
N ILE A 22 -1.02 -23.12 -32.03
CA ILE A 22 -0.46 -24.49 -31.91
C ILE A 22 -0.24 -24.92 -30.46
N ASN A 23 -0.11 -23.97 -29.52
CA ASN A 23 0.21 -24.26 -28.12
C ASN A 23 -1.04 -24.34 -27.21
N GLN A 24 -2.16 -24.86 -27.72
CA GLN A 24 -3.40 -25.02 -26.96
C GLN A 24 -3.26 -25.94 -25.74
N SER A 25 -2.33 -26.90 -25.78
CA SER A 25 -2.05 -27.84 -24.69
C SER A 25 -1.18 -27.27 -23.56
N SER A 26 -0.76 -25.99 -23.69
CA SER A 26 0.15 -25.33 -22.76
C SER A 26 1.47 -26.11 -22.62
N ASP A 27 2.05 -26.48 -23.76
CA ASP A 27 3.37 -27.07 -23.87
C ASP A 27 4.45 -26.05 -23.49
N LEU A 28 5.37 -26.50 -22.65
CA LEU A 28 6.41 -25.65 -22.08
C LEU A 28 7.48 -25.29 -23.10
N PHE A 29 7.80 -26.20 -24.03
CA PHE A 29 8.83 -25.93 -25.04
C PHE A 29 8.35 -24.84 -26.00
N LEU A 30 7.13 -24.94 -26.51
CA LEU A 30 6.53 -23.90 -27.37
C LEU A 30 6.40 -22.56 -26.65
N ALA A 31 6.02 -22.58 -25.36
CA ALA A 31 6.01 -21.36 -24.55
C ALA A 31 7.41 -20.74 -24.41
N THR A 32 8.43 -21.58 -24.21
CA THR A 32 9.83 -21.14 -24.10
C THR A 32 10.31 -20.52 -25.41
N VAL A 33 10.00 -21.13 -26.56
CA VAL A 33 10.31 -20.60 -27.89
C VAL A 33 9.67 -19.22 -28.06
N LYS A 34 8.38 -19.08 -27.73
CA LYS A 34 7.65 -17.81 -27.80
C LYS A 34 8.30 -16.72 -26.96
N PHE A 35 8.54 -16.97 -25.66
CA PHE A 35 9.13 -15.96 -24.79
C PHE A 35 10.59 -15.63 -25.14
N THR A 36 11.33 -16.60 -25.69
CA THR A 36 12.69 -16.35 -26.20
C THR A 36 12.65 -15.44 -27.43
N PHE A 37 11.73 -15.69 -28.36
CA PHE A 37 11.54 -14.83 -29.53
C PHE A 37 11.17 -13.40 -29.13
N ILE A 38 10.23 -13.23 -28.20
CA ILE A 38 9.86 -11.90 -27.69
C ILE A 38 11.06 -11.23 -27.02
N LYS A 39 11.84 -11.96 -26.21
CA LYS A 39 13.06 -11.44 -25.57
C LYS A 39 14.10 -10.94 -26.58
N ILE A 40 14.25 -11.60 -27.73
CA ILE A 40 15.15 -11.15 -28.79
C ILE A 40 14.67 -9.80 -29.35
N ILE A 41 13.37 -9.65 -29.58
CA ILE A 41 12.76 -8.41 -30.07
C ILE A 41 12.93 -7.27 -29.05
N THR A 42 12.68 -7.54 -27.77
CA THR A 42 12.74 -6.51 -26.73
C THR A 42 14.15 -6.02 -26.43
N ASN A 43 15.16 -6.87 -26.65
CA ASN A 43 16.57 -6.49 -26.55
C ASN A 43 17.08 -5.67 -27.74
N TYR A 44 16.24 -5.41 -28.75
CA TYR A 44 16.63 -4.59 -29.88
C TYR A 44 16.92 -3.15 -29.43
N LYS A 45 18.05 -2.59 -29.88
CA LYS A 45 18.51 -1.26 -29.43
C LYS A 45 17.50 -0.13 -29.64
N TYR A 46 16.60 -0.23 -30.61
CA TYR A 46 15.57 0.79 -30.85
C TYR A 46 14.20 0.42 -30.29
N TYR A 47 14.09 -0.59 -29.42
CA TYR A 47 12.82 -1.01 -28.82
C TYR A 47 12.03 0.17 -28.23
N VAL A 48 12.67 1.00 -27.39
CA VAL A 48 12.01 2.17 -26.79
C VAL A 48 11.56 3.16 -27.86
N SER A 49 12.41 3.46 -28.83
CA SER A 49 12.09 4.38 -29.93
C SER A 49 10.96 3.86 -30.83
N LEU A 50 10.86 2.53 -31.02
CA LEU A 50 9.82 1.88 -31.82
C LEU A 50 8.46 1.86 -31.12
N ASN A 51 8.45 1.90 -29.78
CA ASN A 51 7.23 2.07 -29.01
C ASN A 51 6.79 3.54 -28.89
N LEU A 52 7.42 4.48 -29.65
CA LEU A 52 7.08 5.90 -29.80
C LEU A 52 6.29 6.47 -28.60
N PRO A 53 6.95 6.99 -27.56
CA PRO A 53 6.28 7.41 -26.34
C PRO A 53 5.45 8.67 -26.57
N HIS A 54 4.26 8.50 -27.14
CA HIS A 54 3.15 9.42 -27.00
C HIS A 54 2.71 9.41 -25.54
N GLU A 55 2.09 10.51 -25.09
CA GLU A 55 1.57 10.55 -23.73
C GLU A 55 0.42 9.57 -23.57
N ILE A 56 0.69 8.50 -22.82
CA ILE A 56 -0.34 7.55 -22.41
C ILE A 56 -1.35 8.32 -21.56
N THR A 57 -2.61 8.32 -22.00
CA THR A 57 -3.70 9.00 -21.32
C THR A 57 -4.77 8.00 -20.96
N ILE A 58 -5.08 7.91 -19.66
CA ILE A 58 -6.15 7.05 -19.17
C ILE A 58 -7.41 7.91 -18.95
N THR A 59 -8.53 7.43 -19.47
CA THR A 59 -9.84 8.06 -19.35
C THR A 59 -10.90 7.00 -19.01
N PRO A 60 -12.04 7.37 -18.43
CA PRO A 60 -13.11 6.41 -18.12
C PRO A 60 -13.59 5.63 -19.36
N LYS A 61 -13.44 6.20 -20.56
CA LYS A 61 -13.84 5.56 -21.82
C LYS A 61 -12.88 4.48 -22.29
N ASN A 62 -11.59 4.59 -21.96
CA ASN A 62 -10.57 3.69 -22.48
C ASN A 62 -10.01 2.73 -21.43
N VAL A 63 -10.26 2.88 -20.13
CA VAL A 63 -9.68 1.97 -19.10
C VAL A 63 -9.94 0.49 -19.38
N SER A 64 -11.14 0.14 -19.87
CA SER A 64 -11.51 -1.25 -20.16
C SER A 64 -10.88 -1.76 -21.46
N THR A 65 -10.68 -0.87 -22.43
CA THR A 65 -10.10 -1.19 -23.73
C THR A 65 -8.61 -0.92 -23.80
N ILE A 66 -7.99 -0.26 -22.82
CA ILE A 66 -6.61 0.22 -22.92
C ILE A 66 -5.64 -0.94 -23.09
N VAL A 67 -5.90 -2.10 -22.48
CA VAL A 67 -5.06 -3.29 -22.69
C VAL A 67 -5.09 -3.75 -24.15
N GLN A 68 -6.18 -3.48 -24.89
CA GLN A 68 -6.37 -3.78 -26.31
C GLN A 68 -5.93 -2.60 -27.21
N ASP A 69 -6.31 -1.37 -26.90
CA ASP A 69 -6.03 -0.16 -27.69
C ASP A 69 -4.55 0.25 -27.63
N PHE A 70 -3.89 -0.01 -26.49
CA PHE A 70 -2.46 0.27 -26.29
C PHE A 70 -1.58 -0.47 -27.31
N TRP A 71 -2.06 -1.55 -27.91
CA TRP A 71 -1.38 -2.27 -28.98
C TRP A 71 -1.25 -1.48 -30.26
N ILE A 72 -2.23 -0.64 -30.56
CA ILE A 72 -2.27 0.14 -31.79
C ILE A 72 -1.20 1.23 -31.71
N GLU A 73 -1.05 1.86 -30.54
CA GLU A 73 -0.12 2.96 -30.34
C GLU A 73 1.29 2.50 -29.93
N HIS A 74 1.39 1.41 -29.18
CA HIS A 74 2.64 0.90 -28.58
C HIS A 74 2.80 -0.59 -28.84
N PHE A 75 2.89 -0.98 -30.12
CA PHE A 75 2.84 -2.37 -30.58
C PHE A 75 3.64 -3.38 -29.73
N PHE A 76 4.93 -3.15 -29.48
CA PHE A 76 5.75 -4.15 -28.78
C PHE A 76 5.47 -4.19 -27.27
N ALA A 77 5.25 -3.04 -26.64
CA ALA A 77 4.87 -2.98 -25.24
C ALA A 77 3.49 -3.64 -25.04
N GLY A 78 2.52 -3.31 -25.89
CA GLY A 78 1.25 -4.01 -26.00
C GLY A 78 1.45 -5.52 -26.11
N LEU A 79 2.25 -5.97 -27.11
CA LEU A 79 2.61 -7.36 -27.36
C LEU A 79 3.00 -8.11 -26.09
N ILE A 80 3.95 -7.57 -25.35
CA ILE A 80 4.43 -8.16 -24.11
C ILE A 80 3.32 -8.19 -23.06
N MET A 81 2.52 -7.13 -22.93
CA MET A 81 1.43 -7.08 -21.94
C MET A 81 0.37 -8.18 -22.18
N ARG A 82 -0.04 -8.48 -23.43
CA ARG A 82 -0.96 -9.63 -23.67
C ARG A 82 -0.30 -10.96 -23.38
N GLU A 83 0.97 -11.15 -23.78
CA GLU A 83 1.63 -12.43 -23.57
C GLU A 83 1.92 -12.68 -22.09
N VAL A 84 2.22 -11.64 -21.32
CA VAL A 84 2.34 -11.70 -19.86
C VAL A 84 0.97 -11.98 -19.21
N ARG A 85 -0.08 -11.25 -19.61
CA ARG A 85 -1.46 -11.45 -19.14
C ARG A 85 -1.98 -12.85 -19.43
N SER A 86 -1.78 -13.34 -20.66
CA SER A 86 -2.14 -14.71 -21.06
C SER A 86 -1.33 -15.73 -20.26
N GLY A 87 -0.03 -15.48 -20.08
CA GLY A 87 0.87 -16.31 -19.28
C GLY A 87 0.39 -16.49 -17.85
N LEU A 88 -0.23 -15.49 -17.22
CA LEU A 88 -0.76 -15.58 -15.85
C LEU A 88 -1.80 -16.70 -15.67
N LEU A 89 -2.55 -17.03 -16.72
CA LEU A 89 -3.60 -18.06 -16.71
C LEU A 89 -3.07 -19.47 -17.03
N GLN A 90 -1.75 -19.61 -17.20
CA GLN A 90 -1.11 -20.85 -17.62
C GLN A 90 -0.55 -21.64 -16.42
N LYS A 91 0.07 -22.79 -16.71
CA LYS A 91 0.79 -23.61 -15.72
C LYS A 91 1.98 -22.84 -15.13
N GLN A 92 2.37 -23.20 -13.90
CA GLN A 92 3.41 -22.52 -13.12
C GLN A 92 4.66 -22.12 -13.92
N ARG A 93 5.30 -23.06 -14.63
CA ARG A 93 6.52 -22.76 -15.38
C ARG A 93 6.33 -21.71 -16.48
N ILE A 94 5.14 -21.64 -17.08
CA ILE A 94 4.81 -20.64 -18.09
C ILE A 94 4.56 -19.27 -17.43
N ARG A 95 3.89 -19.23 -16.27
CA ARG A 95 3.74 -18.00 -15.47
C ARG A 95 5.09 -17.43 -15.04
N GLU A 96 6.01 -18.29 -14.62
CA GLU A 96 7.37 -17.90 -14.24
C GLU A 96 8.13 -17.30 -15.43
N GLN A 97 8.04 -17.91 -16.62
CA GLN A 97 8.66 -17.38 -17.83
C GLN A 97 8.05 -16.04 -18.26
N SER A 98 6.73 -15.90 -18.17
CA SER A 98 6.03 -14.69 -18.59
C SER A 98 6.40 -13.50 -17.69
N VAL A 99 6.34 -13.66 -16.36
CA VAL A 99 6.71 -12.57 -15.44
C VAL A 99 8.21 -12.27 -15.47
N LYS A 100 9.06 -13.29 -15.71
CA LYS A 100 10.51 -13.10 -15.87
C LYS A 100 10.83 -12.24 -17.09
N LEU A 101 10.13 -12.42 -18.22
CA LEU A 101 10.30 -11.58 -19.41
C LEU A 101 10.09 -10.09 -19.06
N LEU A 102 9.01 -9.77 -18.37
CA LEU A 102 8.73 -8.38 -17.95
C LEU A 102 9.78 -7.87 -16.96
N LYS A 103 10.15 -8.68 -15.97
CA LYS A 103 11.15 -8.31 -14.97
C LYS A 103 12.52 -8.00 -15.60
N ASP A 104 12.98 -8.88 -16.49
CA ASP A 104 14.25 -8.70 -17.21
C ASP A 104 14.21 -7.40 -18.05
N LEU A 105 13.06 -7.10 -18.66
CA LEU A 105 12.86 -5.90 -19.47
C LEU A 105 12.87 -4.61 -18.64
N LEU A 106 12.13 -4.57 -17.52
CA LEU A 106 12.14 -3.44 -16.58
C LEU A 106 13.56 -3.18 -16.06
N HIS A 107 14.29 -4.23 -15.69
CA HIS A 107 15.68 -4.12 -15.26
C HIS A 107 16.58 -3.58 -16.38
N SER A 108 16.42 -4.07 -17.62
CA SER A 108 17.22 -3.61 -18.76
C SER A 108 17.07 -2.12 -19.02
N HIS A 109 15.87 -1.56 -18.83
CA HIS A 109 15.62 -0.13 -18.98
C HIS A 109 16.16 0.69 -17.83
N ASP A 110 16.14 0.16 -16.61
CA ASP A 110 16.68 0.87 -15.45
C ASP A 110 18.19 1.09 -15.55
N ILE A 111 18.92 0.08 -16.05
CA ILE A 111 20.37 0.16 -16.20
C ILE A 111 20.82 0.77 -17.54
N ASP A 112 19.90 1.16 -18.42
CA ASP A 112 20.23 1.66 -19.76
C ASP A 112 20.82 3.09 -19.68
N PRO A 113 22.11 3.28 -20.02
CA PRO A 113 22.77 4.57 -19.89
C PRO A 113 22.22 5.63 -20.86
N ARG A 114 21.42 5.24 -21.85
CA ARG A 114 20.82 6.16 -22.83
C ARG A 114 19.67 6.98 -22.24
N TYR A 115 19.09 6.53 -21.13
CA TYR A 115 17.97 7.20 -20.45
C TYR A 115 18.31 7.50 -18.98
N PRO A 116 19.31 8.37 -18.71
CA PRO A 116 19.74 8.67 -17.35
C PRO A 116 18.74 9.55 -16.58
N GLU A 117 17.92 10.33 -17.30
CA GLU A 117 16.95 11.26 -16.73
C GLU A 117 15.75 10.52 -16.14
N ALA A 118 15.37 10.89 -14.91
CA ALA A 118 14.25 10.29 -14.19
C ALA A 118 12.92 10.39 -14.97
N ASP A 119 12.64 11.54 -15.60
CA ASP A 119 11.40 11.74 -16.37
C ASP A 119 11.33 10.84 -17.60
N LYS A 120 12.46 10.63 -18.30
CA LYS A 120 12.54 9.71 -19.44
C LYS A 120 12.33 8.27 -18.98
N LYS A 121 12.96 7.86 -17.88
CA LYS A 121 12.73 6.54 -17.27
C LYS A 121 11.26 6.37 -16.89
N ALA A 122 10.64 7.35 -16.25
CA ALA A 122 9.25 7.28 -15.86
C ALA A 122 8.33 7.09 -17.06
N ARG A 123 8.55 7.83 -18.16
CA ARG A 123 7.79 7.64 -19.41
C ARG A 123 7.97 6.25 -20.02
N ILE A 124 9.19 5.68 -19.96
CA ILE A 124 9.45 4.30 -20.40
C ILE A 124 8.72 3.29 -19.51
N ILE A 125 8.75 3.46 -18.19
CA ILE A 125 8.02 2.59 -17.25
C ILE A 125 6.51 2.69 -17.45
N GLY A 126 6.01 3.88 -17.81
CA GLY A 126 4.62 4.10 -18.21
C GLY A 126 4.15 3.14 -19.31
N LEU A 127 5.03 2.70 -20.21
CA LEU A 127 4.68 1.73 -21.27
C LEU A 127 4.18 0.39 -20.72
N TYR A 128 4.50 0.07 -19.47
CA TYR A 128 4.12 -1.18 -18.81
C TYR A 128 2.95 -1.01 -17.84
N PHE A 129 2.33 0.17 -17.78
CA PHE A 129 1.16 0.42 -16.92
C PHE A 129 0.00 -0.57 -17.12
N PRO A 130 -0.30 -1.11 -18.32
CA PRO A 130 -1.31 -2.16 -18.48
C PRO A 130 -1.08 -3.42 -17.62
N PHE A 131 0.15 -3.64 -17.14
CA PHE A 131 0.44 -4.69 -16.16
C PHE A 131 -0.21 -4.41 -14.80
N VAL A 132 -0.26 -3.15 -14.35
CA VAL A 132 -0.93 -2.73 -13.10
C VAL A 132 -2.41 -3.09 -13.18
N ILE A 133 -3.06 -2.75 -14.30
CA ILE A 133 -4.45 -3.10 -14.58
C ILE A 133 -4.65 -4.62 -14.56
N THR A 134 -3.75 -5.36 -15.20
CA THR A 134 -3.81 -6.83 -15.23
C THR A 134 -3.71 -7.43 -13.83
N VAL A 135 -2.77 -6.95 -13.00
CA VAL A 135 -2.63 -7.45 -11.62
C VAL A 135 -3.87 -7.17 -10.77
N VAL A 136 -4.50 -6.01 -10.95
CA VAL A 136 -5.76 -5.65 -10.27
C VAL A 136 -6.93 -6.52 -10.77
N ASP A 137 -7.08 -6.72 -12.08
CA ASP A 137 -8.13 -7.55 -12.67
C ASP A 137 -8.07 -9.01 -12.19
N PHE A 138 -6.86 -9.53 -11.95
CA PHE A 138 -6.62 -10.90 -11.53
C PHE A 138 -6.25 -11.02 -10.05
N ASN A 139 -6.75 -10.12 -9.20
CA ASN A 139 -6.40 -10.12 -7.77
C ASN A 139 -6.66 -11.47 -7.08
N SER A 140 -7.72 -12.18 -7.48
CA SER A 140 -8.11 -13.46 -6.90
C SER A 140 -7.07 -14.55 -7.15
N ILE A 141 -6.42 -14.52 -8.32
CA ILE A 141 -5.34 -15.44 -8.67
C ILE A 141 -4.12 -15.15 -7.79
N LEU A 142 -3.76 -13.88 -7.60
CA LEU A 142 -2.63 -13.45 -6.75
C LEU A 142 -2.83 -13.81 -5.28
N GLN A 143 -4.05 -13.73 -4.77
CA GLN A 143 -4.36 -14.10 -3.40
C GLN A 143 -4.29 -15.61 -3.20
N GLY A 144 -4.94 -16.39 -4.08
CA GLY A 144 -5.16 -17.82 -3.83
C GLY A 144 -4.17 -18.79 -4.50
N TYR A 145 -3.89 -18.61 -5.79
CA TYR A 145 -3.38 -19.70 -6.63
C TYR A 145 -1.85 -19.70 -6.81
N LEU A 146 -1.21 -18.53 -6.77
CA LEU A 146 0.24 -18.41 -6.98
C LEU A 146 1.05 -18.89 -5.76
N GLN A 147 2.14 -19.61 -6.00
CA GLN A 147 3.11 -19.94 -4.95
C GLN A 147 3.85 -18.68 -4.47
N GLN A 148 4.45 -18.74 -3.26
CA GLN A 148 5.11 -17.58 -2.64
C GLN A 148 6.19 -16.95 -3.54
N ASP A 149 7.05 -17.76 -4.14
CA ASP A 149 8.11 -17.28 -5.03
C ASP A 149 7.57 -16.67 -6.32
N GLU A 150 6.45 -17.18 -6.83
CA GLU A 150 5.76 -16.58 -7.96
C GLU A 150 5.20 -15.21 -7.56
N LYS A 151 4.47 -15.13 -6.44
CA LYS A 151 3.89 -13.88 -5.93
C LYS A 151 4.94 -12.78 -5.82
N ILE A 152 6.13 -13.10 -5.30
CA ILE A 152 7.24 -12.15 -5.20
C ILE A 152 7.57 -11.52 -6.56
N ASN A 153 7.70 -12.33 -7.61
CA ASN A 153 8.08 -11.81 -8.93
C ASN A 153 6.98 -10.93 -9.55
N TRP A 154 5.71 -11.33 -9.43
CA TRP A 154 4.58 -10.54 -9.93
C TRP A 154 4.45 -9.20 -9.19
N LEU A 155 4.55 -9.24 -7.86
CA LEU A 155 4.44 -8.07 -7.02
C LEU A 155 5.65 -7.14 -7.16
N LEU A 156 6.86 -7.65 -7.40
CA LEU A 156 8.02 -6.81 -7.72
C LEU A 156 7.80 -5.98 -8.98
N CYS A 157 7.30 -6.60 -10.06
CA CYS A 157 6.97 -5.87 -11.29
C CYS A 157 5.87 -4.83 -11.03
N PHE A 158 4.83 -5.20 -10.28
CA PHE A 158 3.72 -4.30 -9.93
C PHE A 158 4.21 -3.09 -9.15
N LEU A 159 4.92 -3.32 -8.04
CA LEU A 159 5.45 -2.27 -7.16
C LEU A 159 6.47 -1.38 -7.89
N TYR A 160 7.31 -1.96 -8.75
CA TYR A 160 8.26 -1.20 -9.55
C TYR A 160 7.54 -0.26 -10.54
N ILE A 161 6.49 -0.76 -11.21
CA ILE A 161 5.76 0.07 -12.18
C ILE A 161 5.01 1.20 -11.49
N ILE A 162 4.29 0.94 -10.40
CA ILE A 162 3.57 2.01 -9.68
C ILE A 162 4.53 3.01 -9.03
N GLU A 163 5.73 2.59 -8.61
CA GLU A 163 6.71 3.50 -8.01
C GLU A 163 7.27 4.48 -9.05
N TYR A 164 7.61 3.99 -10.25
CA TYR A 164 8.38 4.76 -11.22
C TYR A 164 7.56 5.28 -12.42
N CYS A 165 6.31 4.87 -12.62
CA CYS A 165 5.49 5.43 -13.69
C CYS A 165 5.13 6.92 -13.44
N PRO A 166 4.74 7.69 -14.47
CA PRO A 166 4.37 9.08 -14.27
C PRO A 166 3.16 9.19 -13.33
N ARG A 167 3.27 9.98 -12.24
CA ARG A 167 2.18 10.13 -11.24
C ARG A 167 0.84 10.54 -11.86
N LYS A 168 0.87 11.40 -12.89
CA LYS A 168 -0.31 11.77 -13.70
C LYS A 168 -1.06 10.55 -14.24
N LEU A 169 -0.35 9.49 -14.64
CA LEU A 169 -0.94 8.26 -15.18
C LEU A 169 -1.68 7.47 -14.10
N LEU A 170 -1.08 7.34 -12.91
CA LEU A 170 -1.75 6.73 -11.74
C LEU A 170 -3.01 7.49 -11.35
N HIS A 171 -2.93 8.82 -11.31
CA HIS A 171 -4.09 9.66 -10.97
C HIS A 171 -5.21 9.52 -11.99
N GLN A 172 -4.87 9.54 -13.28
CA GLN A 172 -5.85 9.30 -14.35
C GLN A 172 -6.48 7.91 -14.24
N TYR A 173 -5.70 6.88 -13.91
CA TYR A 173 -6.22 5.54 -13.68
C TYR A 173 -7.21 5.49 -12.53
N TRP A 174 -6.83 5.99 -11.35
CA TRP A 174 -7.70 6.02 -10.17
C TRP A 174 -8.98 6.83 -10.40
N SER A 175 -8.89 7.95 -11.11
CA SER A 175 -10.04 8.76 -11.52
C SER A 175 -10.97 8.07 -12.55
N SER A 176 -10.48 7.01 -13.21
CA SER A 176 -11.19 6.36 -14.32
C SER A 176 -11.75 4.98 -13.97
N ILE A 177 -11.65 4.55 -12.71
CA ILE A 177 -12.13 3.24 -12.23
C ILE A 177 -13.15 3.38 -11.10
N GLU A 178 -13.96 2.34 -10.94
CA GLU A 178 -14.92 2.21 -9.83
C GLU A 178 -14.20 1.95 -8.49
N ALA A 179 -14.87 2.31 -7.39
CA ALA A 179 -14.34 2.13 -6.04
C ALA A 179 -13.96 0.66 -5.72
N THR A 180 -14.68 -0.33 -6.26
CA THR A 180 -14.38 -1.75 -6.13
C THR A 180 -12.98 -2.10 -6.65
N ARG A 181 -12.60 -1.56 -7.82
CA ARG A 181 -11.27 -1.78 -8.40
C ARG A 181 -10.17 -1.00 -7.67
N ILE A 182 -10.52 0.13 -7.03
CA ILE A 182 -9.62 0.85 -6.13
C ILE A 182 -9.37 -0.01 -4.87
N VAL A 183 -10.40 -0.62 -4.31
CA VAL A 183 -10.26 -1.59 -3.20
C VAL A 183 -9.31 -2.71 -3.62
N ASP A 184 -9.53 -3.32 -4.79
CA ASP A 184 -8.66 -4.39 -5.31
C ASP A 184 -7.20 -3.95 -5.43
N PHE A 185 -6.93 -2.70 -5.86
CA PHE A 185 -5.57 -2.14 -5.88
C PHE A 185 -4.93 -2.13 -4.48
N PHE A 186 -5.65 -1.69 -3.45
CA PHE A 186 -5.15 -1.71 -2.07
C PHE A 186 -5.09 -3.12 -1.48
N VAL A 187 -5.94 -4.05 -1.91
CA VAL A 187 -5.83 -5.47 -1.57
C VAL A 187 -4.52 -6.04 -2.11
N ILE A 188 -4.12 -5.71 -3.35
CA ILE A 188 -2.81 -6.12 -3.89
C ILE A 188 -1.65 -5.55 -3.05
N LEU A 189 -1.75 -4.31 -2.56
CA LEU A 189 -0.75 -3.76 -1.64
C LEU A 189 -0.72 -4.53 -0.31
N ALA A 190 -1.87 -4.93 0.25
CA ALA A 190 -1.92 -5.80 1.43
C ALA A 190 -1.27 -7.17 1.19
N VAL A 191 -1.52 -7.77 0.02
CA VAL A 191 -0.86 -9.01 -0.42
C VAL A 191 0.66 -8.80 -0.52
N ALA A 192 1.13 -7.64 -0.97
CA ALA A 192 2.55 -7.32 -0.94
C ALA A 192 3.10 -7.25 0.49
N VAL A 193 2.41 -6.60 1.43
CA VAL A 193 2.87 -6.54 2.83
C VAL A 193 3.05 -7.95 3.39
N THR A 194 2.06 -8.82 3.23
CA THR A 194 2.11 -10.20 3.74
C THR A 194 3.16 -11.05 3.01
N THR A 195 3.28 -10.91 1.69
CA THR A 195 4.24 -11.68 0.88
C THR A 195 5.69 -11.32 1.22
N PHE A 196 5.96 -10.04 1.44
CA PHE A 196 7.31 -9.55 1.69
C PHE A 196 7.70 -9.47 3.17
N LYS A 197 6.82 -9.80 4.12
CA LYS A 197 7.05 -9.64 5.58
C LYS A 197 8.39 -10.18 6.08
N SER A 198 8.84 -11.31 5.54
CA SER A 198 10.13 -11.94 5.88
C SER A 198 11.21 -11.77 4.80
N HIS A 199 10.94 -10.99 3.75
CA HIS A 199 11.83 -10.79 2.61
C HIS A 199 12.74 -9.57 2.81
N LYS A 200 13.97 -9.63 2.29
CA LYS A 200 14.97 -8.55 2.41
C LYS A 200 14.52 -7.18 1.87
N LEU A 201 13.57 -7.19 0.94
CA LEU A 201 13.00 -5.99 0.31
C LEU A 201 11.78 -5.42 1.06
N PHE A 202 11.39 -6.00 2.21
CA PHE A 202 10.22 -5.54 2.95
C PHE A 202 10.25 -4.04 3.23
N LYS A 203 11.37 -3.54 3.78
CA LYS A 203 11.51 -2.13 4.17
C LYS A 203 11.35 -1.17 2.99
N PRO A 204 12.10 -1.30 1.87
CA PRO A 204 11.86 -0.47 0.69
C PRO A 204 10.42 -0.52 0.18
N ILE A 205 9.82 -1.73 0.14
CA ILE A 205 8.45 -1.93 -0.34
C ILE A 205 7.43 -1.24 0.58
N SER A 206 7.64 -1.28 1.90
CA SER A 206 6.79 -0.57 2.85
C SER A 206 6.77 0.94 2.56
N PHE A 207 7.91 1.55 2.21
CA PHE A 207 7.98 2.96 1.82
C PHE A 207 7.19 3.26 0.54
N ILE A 208 7.29 2.40 -0.48
CA ILE A 208 6.49 2.52 -1.71
C ILE A 208 5.00 2.49 -1.37
N ILE A 209 4.57 1.54 -0.52
CA ILE A 209 3.15 1.37 -0.16
C ILE A 209 2.62 2.63 0.55
N ILE A 210 3.35 3.19 1.53
CA ILE A 210 2.88 4.41 2.21
C ILE A 210 2.88 5.63 1.29
N ASP A 211 3.80 5.70 0.31
CA ASP A 211 3.80 6.76 -0.70
C ASP A 211 2.55 6.66 -1.59
N MET A 212 2.21 5.46 -2.06
CA MET A 212 0.99 5.22 -2.85
C MET A 212 -0.27 5.60 -2.08
N ILE A 213 -0.36 5.21 -0.80
CA ILE A 213 -1.50 5.58 0.06
C ILE A 213 -1.55 7.10 0.25
N LEU A 214 -0.41 7.74 0.53
CA LEU A 214 -0.34 9.19 0.72
C LEU A 214 -0.77 9.95 -0.53
N ASP A 215 -0.27 9.53 -1.69
CA ASP A 215 -0.57 10.14 -2.99
C ASP A 215 -2.06 10.00 -3.31
N PHE A 216 -2.63 8.81 -3.12
CA PHE A 216 -4.07 8.58 -3.29
C PHE A 216 -4.91 9.45 -2.35
N CYS A 217 -4.60 9.45 -1.04
CA CYS A 217 -5.34 10.26 -0.06
C CYS A 217 -5.28 11.77 -0.33
N LYS A 218 -4.20 12.27 -0.95
CA LYS A 218 -4.06 13.67 -1.34
C LYS A 218 -4.79 14.02 -2.64
N SER A 219 -4.74 13.13 -3.63
CA SER A 219 -5.25 13.38 -4.99
C SER A 219 -6.72 13.03 -5.17
N HIS A 220 -7.26 12.05 -4.42
CA HIS A 220 -8.61 11.50 -4.59
C HIS A 220 -9.40 11.53 -3.28
N ARG A 221 -9.30 12.63 -2.53
CA ARG A 221 -9.99 12.80 -1.24
C ARG A 221 -11.50 12.65 -1.38
N ASP A 222 -12.07 13.16 -2.46
CA ASP A 222 -13.53 13.16 -2.70
C ASP A 222 -14.08 11.74 -2.88
N ILE A 223 -13.25 10.80 -3.35
CA ILE A 223 -13.62 9.37 -3.44
C ILE A 223 -13.67 8.74 -2.05
N LEU A 224 -12.93 9.27 -1.09
CA LEU A 224 -12.77 8.73 0.27
C LEU A 224 -13.84 9.27 1.26
N GLU A 225 -14.97 9.78 0.77
CA GLU A 225 -16.10 10.24 1.59
C GLU A 225 -17.04 9.10 2.06
N GLU A 226 -17.96 9.41 2.98
CA GLU A 226 -18.66 8.54 3.94
C GLU A 226 -19.09 7.14 3.37
N ASN A 227 -18.74 6.07 4.11
CA ASN A 227 -19.07 4.66 3.83
C ASN A 227 -18.31 3.96 2.67
N ASN A 228 -17.12 4.45 2.30
CA ASN A 228 -16.33 3.78 1.26
C ASN A 228 -15.44 2.64 1.82
N SER A 229 -15.62 1.43 1.26
CA SER A 229 -14.76 0.25 1.49
C SER A 229 -13.28 0.48 1.15
N VAL A 230 -12.96 1.49 0.33
CA VAL A 230 -11.58 1.91 0.04
C VAL A 230 -10.87 2.35 1.32
N LEU A 231 -11.51 3.17 2.16
CA LEU A 231 -10.88 3.64 3.40
C LEU A 231 -10.64 2.47 4.36
N SER A 232 -11.61 1.55 4.48
CA SER A 232 -11.46 0.30 5.23
C SER A 232 -10.23 -0.47 4.78
N GLN A 233 -10.07 -0.65 3.47
CA GLN A 233 -8.95 -1.39 2.91
C GLN A 233 -7.61 -0.67 3.14
N ILE A 234 -7.56 0.66 3.05
CA ILE A 234 -6.36 1.44 3.37
C ILE A 234 -5.94 1.20 4.84
N PHE A 235 -6.89 1.24 5.77
CA PHE A 235 -6.59 0.99 7.19
C PHE A 235 -6.06 -0.42 7.44
N LEU A 236 -6.62 -1.44 6.77
CA LEU A 236 -6.09 -2.81 6.84
C LEU A 236 -4.64 -2.89 6.36
N VAL A 237 -4.30 -2.26 5.24
CA VAL A 237 -2.91 -2.21 4.74
C VAL A 237 -1.99 -1.53 5.76
N LEU A 238 -2.43 -0.43 6.36
CA LEU A 238 -1.64 0.33 7.34
C LEU A 238 -1.40 -0.46 8.64
N GLN A 239 -2.38 -1.24 9.09
CA GLN A 239 -2.23 -2.14 10.25
C GLN A 239 -1.17 -3.22 9.98
N GLU A 240 -1.24 -3.88 8.82
CA GLU A 240 -0.28 -4.93 8.44
C GLU A 240 1.17 -4.41 8.33
N LEU A 241 1.34 -3.13 7.97
CA LEU A 241 2.65 -2.49 7.84
C LEU A 241 3.36 -2.24 9.17
N GLN A 242 2.69 -2.32 10.32
CA GLN A 242 3.26 -1.89 11.61
C GLN A 242 4.27 -2.88 12.21
N VAL A 243 4.31 -4.13 11.74
CA VAL A 243 5.14 -5.18 12.34
C VAL A 243 6.59 -5.14 11.81
N ASN A 244 7.56 -5.23 12.72
CA ASN A 244 9.00 -5.39 12.42
C ASN A 244 9.61 -4.28 11.54
N GLN A 245 9.24 -3.02 11.82
CA GLN A 245 9.65 -1.88 11.01
C GLN A 245 10.84 -1.10 11.55
N SER A 246 11.47 -0.36 10.65
CA SER A 246 12.51 0.62 11.02
C SER A 246 11.90 1.87 11.67
N THR A 247 12.67 2.57 12.50
CA THR A 247 12.21 3.80 13.16
C THR A 247 11.87 4.90 12.16
N SER A 248 12.63 5.04 11.08
CA SER A 248 12.34 6.00 10.01
C SER A 248 11.00 5.69 9.33
N PHE A 249 10.69 4.40 9.11
CA PHE A 249 9.41 3.99 8.55
C PHE A 249 8.25 4.31 9.50
N VAL A 250 8.37 3.96 10.79
CA VAL A 250 7.32 4.27 11.78
C VAL A 250 7.05 5.78 11.81
N ILE A 251 8.09 6.63 11.79
CA ILE A 251 7.92 8.09 11.70
C ILE A 251 7.15 8.50 10.44
N ALA A 252 7.47 7.92 9.29
CA ALA A 252 6.77 8.20 8.04
C ALA A 252 5.30 7.75 8.09
N LEU A 253 5.03 6.57 8.65
CA LEU A 253 3.69 6.06 8.90
C LEU A 253 2.88 7.02 9.78
N TYR A 254 3.44 7.52 10.89
CA TYR A 254 2.75 8.48 11.75
C TYR A 254 2.44 9.80 11.06
N ASN A 255 3.30 10.26 10.15
CA ASN A 255 3.00 11.44 9.34
C ASN A 255 1.82 11.18 8.40
N LEU A 256 1.76 10.00 7.77
CA LEU A 256 0.62 9.58 6.94
C LEU A 256 -0.66 9.46 7.77
N LEU A 257 -0.62 8.79 8.93
CA LEU A 257 -1.77 8.68 9.83
C LEU A 257 -2.30 10.05 10.24
N ALA A 258 -1.43 11.03 10.54
CA ALA A 258 -1.85 12.39 10.84
C ALA A 258 -2.56 13.08 9.65
N VAL A 259 -2.13 12.82 8.40
CA VAL A 259 -2.80 13.31 7.19
C VAL A 259 -4.17 12.66 7.03
N ILE A 260 -4.26 11.33 7.16
CA ILE A 260 -5.52 10.58 7.09
C ILE A 260 -6.49 11.05 8.17
N SER A 261 -6.03 11.17 9.42
CA SER A 261 -6.85 11.65 10.54
C SER A 261 -7.33 13.09 10.34
N ARG A 262 -6.58 13.92 9.61
CA ARG A 262 -7.00 15.28 9.26
C ARG A 262 -8.05 15.29 8.15
N TYR A 263 -7.89 14.45 7.14
CA TYR A 263 -8.77 14.44 5.98
C TYR A 263 -10.09 13.71 6.24
N PHE A 264 -10.07 12.70 7.10
CA PHE A 264 -11.18 11.79 7.36
C PHE A 264 -11.62 11.80 8.83
N SER A 265 -11.41 12.91 9.54
CA SER A 265 -11.80 13.08 10.95
C SER A 265 -13.28 12.74 11.17
N ARG A 266 -14.16 13.23 10.30
CA ARG A 266 -15.60 12.94 10.36
C ARG A 266 -15.91 11.44 10.20
N ALA A 267 -15.21 10.74 9.30
CA ALA A 267 -15.38 9.30 9.13
C ALA A 267 -14.89 8.50 10.35
N ILE A 268 -13.82 8.97 10.99
CA ILE A 268 -13.22 8.33 12.18
C ILE A 268 -14.11 8.52 13.42
N PHE A 269 -14.69 9.71 13.61
CA PHE A 269 -15.36 10.07 14.87
C PHE A 269 -16.89 10.08 14.81
N CYS A 270 -17.50 10.44 13.68
CA CYS A 270 -18.95 10.61 13.59
C CYS A 270 -19.68 9.40 13.03
N LEU A 271 -19.01 8.54 12.25
CA LEU A 271 -19.63 7.35 11.68
C LEU A 271 -19.67 6.18 12.69
N GLY A 272 -20.67 5.32 12.51
CA GLY A 272 -20.96 4.19 13.40
C GLY A 272 -19.91 3.07 13.40
N ASP A 273 -18.91 3.13 12.52
CA ASP A 273 -17.81 2.17 12.51
C ASP A 273 -16.76 2.53 13.58
N ALA A 274 -16.87 1.88 14.74
CA ALA A 274 -15.91 1.96 15.84
C ALA A 274 -14.47 1.58 15.45
N SER A 275 -14.30 0.81 14.36
CA SER A 275 -13.03 0.15 14.06
C SER A 275 -11.88 1.11 13.79
N TYR A 276 -12.11 2.24 13.11
CA TYR A 276 -11.03 3.18 12.74
C TYR A 276 -10.43 3.87 13.96
N CYS A 277 -11.28 4.49 14.77
CA CYS A 277 -10.85 5.19 15.98
C CYS A 277 -10.20 4.21 16.97
N GLY A 278 -10.79 3.02 17.15
CA GLY A 278 -10.24 1.98 18.01
C GLY A 278 -8.87 1.49 17.54
N SER A 279 -8.71 1.21 16.25
CA SER A 279 -7.43 0.76 15.69
C SER A 279 -6.32 1.82 15.82
N LEU A 280 -6.63 3.07 15.46
CA LEU A 280 -5.68 4.18 15.59
C LEU A 280 -5.27 4.37 17.06
N THR A 281 -6.25 4.36 17.95
CA THR A 281 -6.02 4.57 19.38
C THR A 281 -5.17 3.44 19.97
N TYR A 282 -5.45 2.19 19.62
CA TYR A 282 -4.64 1.05 20.04
C TYR A 282 -3.19 1.20 19.60
N GLN A 283 -2.95 1.50 18.33
CA GLN A 283 -1.59 1.65 17.80
C GLN A 283 -0.84 2.79 18.49
N VAL A 284 -1.51 3.94 18.67
CA VAL A 284 -0.91 5.12 19.29
C VAL A 284 -0.55 4.84 20.75
N LEU A 285 -1.42 4.17 21.51
CA LEU A 285 -1.12 3.82 22.90
C LEU A 285 0.00 2.78 23.01
N LEU A 286 0.06 1.82 22.08
CA LEU A 286 1.16 0.86 21.98
C LEU A 286 2.51 1.59 21.79
N ASP A 287 2.59 2.49 20.81
CA ASP A 287 3.82 3.23 20.49
C ASP A 287 4.15 4.34 21.49
N CYS A 288 3.18 4.81 22.28
CA CYS A 288 3.44 5.64 23.46
C CYS A 288 4.28 4.90 24.52
N ASN A 289 4.30 3.56 24.50
CA ASN A 289 5.18 2.75 25.34
C ASN A 289 6.51 2.37 24.65
N ALA A 290 6.73 2.75 23.39
CA ALA A 290 7.92 2.35 22.64
C ALA A 290 9.23 2.78 23.32
N GLU A 291 10.29 1.99 23.25
CA GLU A 291 11.59 2.33 23.85
C GLU A 291 12.22 3.58 23.24
N LYS A 292 11.97 3.82 21.95
CA LYS A 292 12.55 4.93 21.20
C LYS A 292 11.75 6.21 21.39
N VAL A 293 12.38 7.23 21.98
CA VAL A 293 11.79 8.55 22.22
C VAL A 293 11.20 9.17 20.94
N SER A 294 11.87 9.03 19.80
CA SER A 294 11.39 9.59 18.53
C SER A 294 10.05 9.01 18.08
N VAL A 295 9.80 7.72 18.36
CA VAL A 295 8.53 7.04 18.10
C VAL A 295 7.48 7.52 19.09
N ARG A 296 7.80 7.53 20.39
CA ARG A 296 6.90 8.03 21.44
C ARG A 296 6.42 9.45 21.16
N ASN A 297 7.33 10.34 20.75
CA ASN A 297 6.98 11.73 20.43
C ASN A 297 5.95 11.83 19.29
N LYS A 298 6.09 10.99 18.26
CA LYS A 298 5.12 10.93 17.15
C LYS A 298 3.78 10.35 17.61
N ALA A 299 3.80 9.31 18.44
CA ALA A 299 2.61 8.73 19.04
C ALA A 299 1.86 9.73 19.94
N CYS A 300 2.55 10.40 20.87
CA CYS A 300 1.96 11.44 21.72
C CYS A 300 1.34 12.57 20.90
N SER A 301 2.04 13.02 19.85
CA SER A 301 1.55 14.09 18.97
C SER A 301 0.27 13.67 18.25
N LEU A 302 0.22 12.43 17.73
CA LEU A 302 -0.97 11.92 17.05
C LEU A 302 -2.12 11.67 18.03
N TYR A 303 -1.85 11.14 19.23
CA TYR A 303 -2.89 10.95 20.26
C TYR A 303 -3.59 12.26 20.61
N TYR A 304 -2.79 13.29 20.88
CA TYR A 304 -3.29 14.62 21.19
C TYR A 304 -4.07 15.21 20.00
N PHE A 305 -3.55 15.06 18.78
CA PHE A 305 -4.23 15.50 17.57
C PHE A 305 -5.59 14.79 17.38
N LEU A 306 -5.68 13.49 17.65
CA LEU A 306 -6.94 12.74 17.58
C LEU A 306 -7.97 13.22 18.60
N LEU A 307 -7.55 13.53 19.84
CA LEU A 307 -8.42 14.13 20.85
C LEU A 307 -8.97 15.49 20.43
N GLN A 308 -8.12 16.34 19.84
CA GLN A 308 -8.55 17.63 19.30
C GLN A 308 -9.53 17.44 18.13
N LYS A 309 -9.22 16.54 17.19
CA LYS A 309 -10.09 16.25 16.05
C LYS A 309 -11.42 15.63 16.45
N ASN A 310 -11.47 14.79 17.47
CA ASN A 310 -12.72 14.29 18.00
C ASN A 310 -13.61 15.45 18.47
N TYR A 311 -13.06 16.39 19.23
CA TYR A 311 -13.81 17.54 19.72
C TYR A 311 -14.26 18.48 18.60
N GLU A 312 -13.39 18.72 17.60
CA GLU A 312 -13.76 19.54 16.45
C GLU A 312 -14.99 18.96 15.72
N GLU A 313 -15.06 17.64 15.54
CA GLU A 313 -16.14 16.97 14.80
C GLU A 313 -17.40 16.75 15.63
N THR A 314 -17.28 16.44 16.92
CA THR A 314 -18.44 16.02 17.75
C THR A 314 -18.77 16.96 18.90
N GLN A 315 -17.97 18.01 19.12
CA GLN A 315 -18.02 18.87 20.32
C GLN A 315 -17.85 18.08 21.64
N ASP A 316 -17.25 16.89 21.57
CA ASP A 316 -16.98 16.00 22.70
C ASP A 316 -15.70 15.17 22.44
N VAL A 317 -15.17 14.51 23.45
CA VAL A 317 -14.06 13.55 23.37
C VAL A 317 -14.47 12.13 23.79
N CYS A 318 -15.76 11.89 24.05
CA CYS A 318 -16.29 10.60 24.52
C CYS A 318 -15.84 9.41 23.66
N ARG A 319 -15.76 9.55 22.33
CA ARG A 319 -15.34 8.47 21.44
C ARG A 319 -13.87 8.10 21.66
N MET A 320 -12.97 9.09 21.65
CA MET A 320 -11.56 8.87 21.98
C MET A 320 -11.38 8.35 23.41
N GLU A 321 -12.17 8.82 24.36
CA GLU A 321 -12.12 8.34 25.74
C GLU A 321 -12.45 6.85 25.86
N LEU A 322 -13.55 6.43 25.22
CA LEU A 322 -14.01 5.05 25.18
C LEU A 322 -12.97 4.16 24.49
N GLU A 323 -12.53 4.54 23.29
CA GLU A 323 -11.56 3.76 22.53
C GLU A 323 -10.19 3.70 23.20
N SER A 324 -9.78 4.74 23.94
CA SER A 324 -8.56 4.73 24.74
C SER A 324 -8.65 3.74 25.88
N THR A 325 -9.81 3.66 26.53
CA THR A 325 -10.08 2.70 27.60
C THR A 325 -10.04 1.27 27.07
N ILE A 326 -10.77 1.00 25.98
CA ILE A 326 -10.81 -0.32 25.33
C ILE A 326 -9.40 -0.73 24.86
N SER A 327 -8.68 0.18 24.21
CA SER A 327 -7.33 -0.06 23.70
C SER A 327 -6.33 -0.36 24.82
N LEU A 328 -6.38 0.40 25.91
CA LEU A 328 -5.55 0.15 27.08
C LEU A 328 -5.86 -1.22 27.69
N CYS A 329 -7.14 -1.57 27.85
CA CYS A 329 -7.52 -2.89 28.35
C CYS A 329 -6.95 -4.01 27.47
N LYS A 330 -7.03 -3.87 26.14
CA LYS A 330 -6.45 -4.83 25.18
C LYS A 330 -4.93 -4.97 25.30
N LEU A 331 -4.22 -3.85 25.54
CA LEU A 331 -2.77 -3.86 25.76
C LEU A 331 -2.42 -4.61 27.05
N LEU A 332 -3.13 -4.30 28.13
CA LEU A 332 -2.90 -4.89 29.46
C LEU A 332 -3.28 -6.37 29.52
N SER A 333 -4.26 -6.80 28.73
CA SER A 333 -4.67 -8.21 28.63
C SER A 333 -3.88 -9.02 27.59
N GLY A 334 -2.91 -8.43 26.89
CA GLY A 334 -2.23 -9.05 25.75
C GLY A 334 -1.27 -10.19 26.15
N GLU A 335 -1.17 -11.22 25.30
CA GLU A 335 -0.28 -12.38 25.51
C GLU A 335 1.22 -12.01 25.46
N GLN A 336 1.57 -10.91 24.78
CA GLN A 336 2.92 -10.34 24.83
C GLN A 336 3.05 -9.57 26.14
N LYS A 337 3.64 -10.21 27.15
CA LYS A 337 4.05 -9.61 28.43
C LYS A 337 4.90 -8.35 28.21
N VAL A 338 4.27 -7.20 28.02
CA VAL A 338 4.91 -5.91 28.22
C VAL A 338 5.15 -5.82 29.72
N THR A 339 6.41 -6.04 30.11
CA THR A 339 6.81 -6.14 31.53
C THR A 339 6.65 -4.81 32.26
N GLU A 340 6.70 -3.67 31.57
CA GLU A 340 6.51 -2.35 32.17
C GLU A 340 5.88 -1.33 31.20
N TYR A 341 4.95 -0.52 31.71
CA TYR A 341 4.28 0.59 31.00
C TYR A 341 4.79 1.97 31.46
N SER A 342 6.02 2.02 31.99
CA SER A 342 6.65 3.23 32.51
C SER A 342 6.76 4.34 31.44
N ASN A 343 7.10 3.97 30.20
CA ASN A 343 7.15 4.88 29.06
C ASN A 343 5.77 5.43 28.69
N LEU A 344 4.73 4.59 28.70
CA LEU A 344 3.36 5.03 28.46
C LEU A 344 2.92 6.09 29.49
N ARG A 345 3.23 5.87 30.78
CA ARG A 345 2.95 6.84 31.84
C ARG A 345 3.65 8.19 31.59
N LEU A 346 4.92 8.16 31.19
CA LEU A 346 5.66 9.38 30.83
C LEU A 346 5.02 10.09 29.63
N SER A 347 4.66 9.34 28.60
CA SER A 347 3.98 9.85 27.41
C SER A 347 2.65 10.55 27.75
N LEU A 348 1.81 9.95 28.60
CA LEU A 348 0.54 10.55 29.06
C LEU A 348 0.77 11.84 29.89
N ASN A 349 1.82 11.88 30.71
CA ASN A 349 2.20 13.09 31.46
C ASN A 349 2.64 14.22 30.52
N VAL A 350 3.45 13.91 29.50
CA VAL A 350 3.88 14.89 28.48
C VAL A 350 2.68 15.53 27.79
N ILE A 351 1.68 14.72 27.42
CA ILE A 351 0.46 15.21 26.77
C ILE A 351 -0.36 16.07 27.74
N SER A 352 -0.46 15.67 29.01
CA SER A 352 -1.15 16.45 30.04
C SER A 352 -0.50 17.82 30.26
N ASP A 353 0.82 17.86 30.37
CA ASP A 353 1.58 19.10 30.58
C ASP A 353 1.50 20.02 29.35
N TYR A 354 1.58 19.46 28.15
CA TYR A 354 1.37 20.20 26.92
C TYR A 354 -0.03 20.82 26.89
N THR A 355 -1.06 20.04 27.19
CA THR A 355 -2.46 20.50 27.24
C THR A 355 -2.64 21.65 28.22
N ARG A 356 -2.07 21.57 29.43
CA ARG A 356 -2.16 22.65 30.43
C ARG A 356 -1.54 23.97 29.95
N LYS A 357 -0.41 23.88 29.23
CA LYS A 357 0.38 25.03 28.80
C LYS A 357 -0.16 25.69 27.52
N HIS A 358 -0.65 24.89 26.57
CA HIS A 358 -0.91 25.37 25.21
C HIS A 358 -2.39 25.35 24.80
N GLN A 359 -3.27 24.61 25.50
CA GLN A 359 -4.68 24.55 25.12
C GLN A 359 -5.46 25.77 25.66
N GLN A 360 -5.94 26.62 24.76
CA GLN A 360 -6.66 27.85 25.10
C GLN A 360 -8.15 27.63 25.39
N ASN A 361 -8.80 26.70 24.70
CA ASN A 361 -10.20 26.35 24.97
C ASN A 361 -10.28 25.56 26.28
N GLU A 362 -10.76 26.20 27.34
CA GLU A 362 -10.84 25.61 28.68
C GLU A 362 -11.78 24.40 28.75
N MET A 363 -12.87 24.37 27.98
CA MET A 363 -13.77 23.20 27.92
C MET A 363 -13.01 21.98 27.37
N LEU A 364 -12.41 22.12 26.19
CA LEU A 364 -11.62 21.05 25.57
C LEU A 364 -10.42 20.64 26.45
N LYS A 365 -9.76 21.62 27.08
CA LYS A 365 -8.66 21.36 28.02
C LYS A 365 -9.10 20.45 29.18
N GLN A 366 -10.22 20.75 29.84
CA GLN A 366 -10.73 19.91 30.92
C GLN A 366 -11.13 18.51 30.43
N MET A 367 -11.74 18.42 29.26
CA MET A 367 -12.13 17.14 28.66
C MET A 367 -10.93 16.25 28.34
N ILE A 368 -9.88 16.80 27.72
CA ILE A 368 -8.63 16.09 27.43
C ILE A 368 -7.95 15.61 28.73
N LEU A 369 -7.80 16.50 29.72
CA LEU A 369 -7.18 16.15 30.99
C LEU A 369 -7.96 15.05 31.74
N THR A 370 -9.29 15.09 31.66
CA THR A 370 -10.16 14.08 32.25
C THR A 370 -10.00 12.73 31.55
N ALA A 371 -9.98 12.71 30.21
CA ALA A 371 -9.77 11.50 29.43
C ALA A 371 -8.40 10.86 29.74
N ILE A 372 -7.33 11.64 29.73
CA ILE A 372 -5.97 11.15 30.06
C ILE A 372 -5.89 10.64 31.51
N SER A 373 -6.55 11.32 32.44
CA SER A 373 -6.63 10.90 33.85
C SER A 373 -7.34 9.55 34.01
N LYS A 374 -8.41 9.28 33.24
CA LYS A 374 -9.07 7.98 33.24
C LYS A 374 -8.14 6.86 32.77
N VAL A 375 -7.48 7.04 31.62
CA VAL A 375 -6.48 6.08 31.10
C VAL A 375 -5.33 5.86 32.09
N SER A 376 -4.81 6.93 32.69
CA SER A 376 -3.72 6.86 33.67
C SER A 376 -4.12 6.12 34.96
N ARG A 377 -5.37 6.30 35.42
CA ARG A 377 -5.88 5.58 36.60
C ARG A 377 -6.02 4.09 36.34
N LEU A 378 -6.56 3.72 35.17
CA LEU A 378 -6.68 2.31 34.76
C LEU A 378 -5.33 1.62 34.64
N LEU A 379 -4.33 2.34 34.13
CA LEU A 379 -2.96 1.84 34.05
C LEU A 379 -2.39 1.54 35.45
N ARG A 380 -2.45 2.51 36.37
CA ARG A 380 -1.97 2.33 37.75
C ARG A 380 -2.69 1.21 38.49
N PHE A 381 -4.00 1.09 38.30
CA PHE A 381 -4.78 0.02 38.92
C PHE A 381 -4.31 -1.36 38.44
N ASN A 382 -4.01 -1.52 37.15
CA ASN A 382 -3.47 -2.77 36.62
C ASN A 382 -2.03 -3.05 37.07
N GLU A 383 -1.18 -2.02 37.14
CA GLU A 383 0.18 -2.14 37.71
C GLU A 383 0.11 -2.67 39.14
N GLN A 384 -0.77 -2.11 39.97
CA GLN A 384 -1.01 -2.59 41.34
C GLN A 384 -1.55 -4.02 41.40
N LEU A 385 -2.48 -4.39 40.51
CA LEU A 385 -2.97 -5.76 40.44
C LEU A 385 -1.85 -6.75 40.09
N SER A 386 -0.96 -6.38 39.16
CA SER A 386 0.18 -7.21 38.77
C SER A 386 1.20 -7.34 39.91
N GLU A 387 1.55 -6.24 40.58
CA GLU A 387 2.45 -6.25 41.74
C GLU A 387 1.90 -7.08 42.91
N ASN A 388 0.58 -7.07 43.10
CA ASN A 388 -0.10 -7.84 44.15
C ASN A 388 -0.35 -9.31 43.76
N ALA A 389 -0.40 -9.65 42.47
CA ALA A 389 -0.53 -11.04 42.01
C ALA A 389 0.71 -11.88 42.35
N ASP A 390 1.89 -11.25 42.42
CA ASP A 390 3.14 -11.87 42.88
C ASP A 390 3.25 -11.96 44.41
N ASN A 391 2.23 -11.52 45.16
CA ASN A 391 2.22 -11.48 46.63
C ASN A 391 1.02 -12.28 47.20
N PRO A 392 1.18 -13.58 47.55
CA PRO A 392 0.08 -14.48 47.94
C PRO A 392 -0.71 -14.11 49.19
N GLN A 393 -0.30 -13.07 49.94
CA GLN A 393 -0.92 -12.67 51.20
C GLN A 393 -2.03 -11.61 51.04
N VAL A 394 -2.26 -11.08 49.83
CA VAL A 394 -3.26 -10.02 49.56
C VAL A 394 -4.53 -10.57 48.89
N MET A 395 -4.57 -11.85 48.53
CA MET A 395 -5.77 -12.53 47.97
C MET A 395 -6.62 -13.27 49.03
N ALA A 396 -6.44 -12.97 50.32
CA ALA A 396 -7.20 -13.55 51.43
C ALA A 396 -8.27 -12.59 51.97
#